data_AF-G2PY85-F1
#
_entry.id   AF-G2PY85-F1
#
_cell.length_a   1.000
_cell.length_b   1.000
_cell.length_c   1.000
_cell.angle_alpha   90.00
_cell.angle_beta   90.00
_cell.angle_gamma   90.00
#
_symmetry.space_group_name_H-M   'P 1'
#
loop_
_entity.id
_entity.type
_entity.pdbx_description
1 polymer ?
#
loop_
_entity_poly.entity_id
_entity_poly.type
_entity_poly.pdbx_seq_one_letter_code
_entity_poly.pdbx_strand_id
1 'polypeptide(L)'
;MSLKKFVNKFKILNRGEFVLSNSGNIKLINIGFGNIVSANRLIAIVSPDSAPIKRIIQEARERGMLIDATYGRRTRAVIITDADYVILSSVQPETVAHRIIEPEEEFEEEDIEVEDEDDKK
;
A
#
# COMPACT_ATOMS: atom_id res chain seq x y z
N MET A 1 -22.86 -16.95 8.10
CA MET A 1 -21.50 -16.41 7.96
C MET A 1 -21.61 -14.88 8.01
N SER A 2 -21.44 -14.31 9.21
CA SER A 2 -21.85 -12.92 9.50
C SER A 2 -21.03 -11.89 8.71
N LEU A 3 -21.69 -10.86 8.19
CA LEU A 3 -21.10 -9.72 7.48
C LEU A 3 -19.93 -9.09 8.27
N LYS A 4 -19.95 -9.19 9.61
CA LYS A 4 -18.86 -8.78 10.51
C LYS A 4 -17.52 -9.49 10.22
N LYS A 5 -17.52 -10.77 9.81
CA LYS A 5 -16.30 -11.52 9.44
C LYS A 5 -15.67 -11.01 8.13
N PHE A 6 -16.46 -10.46 7.22
CA PHE A 6 -15.98 -9.89 5.96
C PHE A 6 -15.35 -8.50 6.20
N VAL A 7 -15.96 -7.69 7.07
CA VAL A 7 -15.42 -6.38 7.47
C VAL A 7 -14.09 -6.52 8.20
N ASN A 8 -13.92 -7.50 9.10
CA ASN A 8 -12.64 -7.73 9.79
C ASN A 8 -11.50 -8.24 8.89
N LYS A 9 -11.80 -8.75 7.69
CA LYS A 9 -10.77 -9.14 6.70
C LYS A 9 -10.16 -7.91 5.99
N PHE A 10 -10.87 -6.78 6.04
CA PHE A 10 -10.43 -5.48 5.55
C PHE A 10 -10.41 -4.51 6.73
N LYS A 11 -9.50 -4.74 7.69
CA LYS A 11 -9.27 -3.79 8.79
C LYS A 11 -8.78 -2.48 8.16
N ILE A 12 -9.68 -1.49 8.01
CA ILE A 12 -9.31 -0.11 7.75
C ILE A 12 -8.65 0.37 9.04
N LEU A 13 -7.32 0.36 9.10
CA LEU A 13 -6.63 1.12 10.12
C LEU A 13 -6.82 2.60 9.80
N ASN A 14 -7.16 3.38 10.83
CA ASN A 14 -7.32 4.83 10.78
C ASN A 14 -6.02 5.48 10.27
N ARG A 15 -5.86 5.56 8.94
CA ARG A 15 -4.84 6.28 8.13
C ARG A 15 -4.77 5.79 6.67
N GLY A 16 -5.70 4.95 6.21
CA GLY A 16 -5.82 4.60 4.78
C GLY A 16 -4.91 3.46 4.32
N GLU A 17 -4.44 2.65 5.27
CA GLU A 17 -3.70 1.41 5.02
C GLU A 17 -4.64 0.21 5.18
N PHE A 18 -4.54 -0.73 4.23
CA PHE A 18 -5.34 -1.95 4.19
C PHE A 18 -4.40 -3.15 4.36
N VAL A 19 -4.60 -3.94 5.41
CA VAL A 19 -3.88 -5.21 5.60
C VAL A 19 -4.87 -6.36 5.45
N LEU A 20 -4.57 -7.30 4.55
CA LEU A 20 -5.35 -8.53 4.38
C LEU A 20 -4.72 -9.63 5.25
N SER A 21 -5.39 -10.03 6.33
CA SER A 21 -4.93 -11.15 7.17
C SER A 21 -5.32 -12.50 6.54
N ASN A 22 -4.31 -13.22 6.03
CA ASN A 22 -4.15 -14.67 6.10
C ASN A 22 -2.84 -15.12 5.43
N SER A 23 -1.97 -15.81 6.19
CA SER A 23 -0.79 -16.60 5.76
C SER A 23 -0.10 -16.12 4.48
N GLY A 24 0.81 -15.16 4.65
CA GLY A 24 1.52 -14.45 3.59
C GLY A 24 1.06 -13.00 3.53
N ASN A 25 1.49 -12.18 4.51
CA ASN A 25 1.09 -10.78 4.62
C ASN A 25 1.49 -10.00 3.35
N ILE A 26 0.50 -9.75 2.48
CA ILE A 26 0.62 -8.80 1.37
C ILE A 26 0.39 -7.42 1.97
N LYS A 27 1.48 -6.67 2.21
CA LYS A 27 1.38 -5.26 2.63
C LYS A 27 0.97 -4.41 1.42
N LEU A 28 -0.08 -3.62 1.58
CA LEU A 28 -0.61 -2.74 0.55
C LEU A 28 -0.38 -1.28 0.96
N ILE A 29 0.05 -0.44 0.01
CA ILE A 29 0.32 0.97 0.27
C ILE A 29 -0.46 1.87 -0.70
N ASN A 30 -1.02 2.95 -0.16
CA ASN A 30 -1.66 3.98 -0.96
C ASN A 30 -0.60 4.85 -1.66
N ILE A 31 -0.73 5.04 -2.98
CA ILE A 31 0.19 5.86 -3.79
C ILE A 31 -0.51 7.08 -4.40
N GLY A 32 -1.61 7.53 -3.78
CA GLY A 32 -2.40 8.69 -4.17
C GLY A 32 -3.71 8.33 -4.87
N PHE A 33 -4.75 9.16 -4.70
CA PHE A 33 -6.05 9.03 -5.37
C PHE A 33 -6.77 7.68 -5.22
N GLY A 34 -6.50 6.95 -4.13
CA GLY A 34 -7.07 5.61 -3.94
C GLY A 34 -6.39 4.52 -4.76
N ASN A 35 -5.28 4.83 -5.45
CA ASN A 35 -4.42 3.82 -6.05
C ASN A 35 -3.61 3.13 -4.95
N ILE A 36 -3.55 1.81 -5.02
CA ILE A 36 -2.91 0.96 -4.02
C ILE A 36 -1.98 -0.02 -4.73
N VAL A 37 -0.80 -0.25 -4.17
CA VAL A 37 0.20 -1.21 -4.71
C VAL A 37 0.70 -2.13 -3.61
N SER A 38 1.20 -3.31 -3.98
CA SER A 38 1.80 -4.25 -3.03
C SER A 38 3.22 -3.83 -2.69
N ALA A 39 3.46 -3.46 -1.42
CA ALA A 39 4.77 -3.05 -0.92
C ALA A 39 5.85 -4.11 -1.16
N ASN A 40 5.49 -5.41 -1.06
CA ASN A 40 6.42 -6.52 -1.23
C ASN A 40 7.00 -6.64 -2.66
N ARG A 41 6.41 -5.94 -3.64
CA ARG A 41 6.84 -5.94 -5.04
C ARG A 41 7.65 -4.69 -5.41
N LEU A 42 7.84 -3.76 -4.47
CA LEU A 42 8.57 -2.52 -4.70
C LEU A 42 10.08 -2.76 -4.54
N ILE A 43 10.85 -2.35 -5.56
CA ILE A 43 12.32 -2.31 -5.49
C ILE A 43 12.79 -0.94 -5.04
N ALA A 44 12.20 0.13 -5.58
CA ALA A 44 12.64 1.49 -5.30
C ALA A 44 11.52 2.53 -5.45
N ILE A 45 11.64 3.62 -4.70
CA ILE A 45 10.84 4.84 -4.86
C ILE A 45 11.82 5.99 -5.07
N VAL A 46 11.69 6.70 -6.18
CA VAL A 46 12.63 7.74 -6.59
C VAL A 46 11.91 8.99 -7.09
N SER A 47 12.59 10.13 -7.07
CA SER A 47 12.07 11.38 -7.67
C SER A 47 12.18 11.34 -9.21
N PRO A 48 11.18 11.89 -9.94
CA PRO A 48 11.22 11.98 -11.40
C PRO A 48 12.19 13.05 -11.95
N ASP A 49 12.88 13.81 -11.09
CA ASP A 49 13.59 15.03 -11.51
C ASP A 49 14.88 14.75 -12.31
N SER A 50 15.53 13.59 -12.10
CA SER A 50 16.82 13.28 -12.73
C SER A 50 16.69 12.72 -14.16
N ALA A 51 17.69 13.02 -15.00
CA ALA A 51 17.72 12.54 -16.39
C ALA A 51 17.70 11.00 -16.55
N PRO A 52 18.40 10.21 -15.71
CA PRO A 52 18.29 8.74 -15.75
C PRO A 52 16.87 8.24 -15.45
N ILE A 53 16.19 8.82 -14.46
CA ILE A 53 14.82 8.40 -14.12
C ILE A 53 13.84 8.75 -15.24
N LYS A 54 13.97 9.92 -15.87
CA LYS A 54 13.15 10.29 -17.04
C LYS A 54 13.31 9.28 -18.19
N ARG A 55 14.53 8.77 -18.41
CA ARG A 55 14.79 7.71 -19.40
C ARG A 55 14.07 6.41 -19.05
N ILE A 56 14.16 5.96 -17.79
CA ILE A 56 13.43 4.77 -17.31
C ILE A 56 11.92 4.89 -17.52
N ILE A 57 11.33 6.06 -17.22
CA ILE A 57 9.90 6.32 -17.45
C ILE A 57 9.55 6.20 -18.94
N GLN A 58 10.38 6.77 -19.81
CA GLN A 58 10.16 6.73 -21.25
C GLN A 58 10.27 5.30 -21.79
N GLU A 59 11.31 4.56 -21.42
CA GLU A 59 11.49 3.15 -21.81
C GLU A 59 10.32 2.29 -21.35
N ALA A 60 9.85 2.47 -20.11
CA ALA A 60 8.66 1.76 -19.62
C ALA A 60 7.41 2.12 -20.42
N ARG A 61 7.24 3.38 -20.84
CA ARG A 61 6.12 3.80 -21.69
C ARG A 61 6.17 3.12 -23.05
N GLU A 62 7.34 3.11 -23.68
CA GLU A 62 7.56 2.50 -24.99
C GLU A 62 7.32 0.97 -24.96
N ARG A 63 7.69 0.33 -23.85
CA ARG A 63 7.46 -1.11 -23.62
C ARG A 63 6.04 -1.46 -23.17
N GLY A 64 5.17 -0.48 -22.91
CA GLY A 64 3.83 -0.73 -22.35
C GLY A 64 3.82 -1.15 -20.88
N MET A 65 4.91 -0.91 -20.16
CA MET A 65 5.11 -1.25 -18.73
C MET A 65 4.90 -0.05 -17.78
N LEU A 66 4.54 1.13 -18.32
CA LEU A 66 4.25 2.31 -17.51
C LEU A 66 2.81 2.30 -17.01
N ILE A 67 2.63 2.43 -15.69
CA ILE A 67 1.33 2.66 -15.06
C ILE A 67 1.29 4.10 -14.58
N ASP A 68 0.38 4.90 -15.11
CA ASP A 68 0.19 6.29 -14.69
C ASP A 68 -0.92 6.39 -13.62
N ALA A 69 -0.52 6.50 -12.36
CA ALA A 69 -1.41 6.71 -11.21
C ALA A 69 -1.46 8.20 -10.77
N THR A 70 -1.07 9.13 -11.64
CA THR A 70 -1.04 10.57 -11.30
C THR A 70 -2.36 11.29 -11.54
N TYR A 71 -3.26 10.70 -12.34
CA TYR A 71 -4.55 11.30 -12.73
C TYR A 71 -4.36 12.69 -13.38
N GLY A 72 -3.33 12.83 -14.22
CA GLY A 72 -3.01 14.08 -14.92
C GLY A 72 -2.36 15.16 -14.04
N ARG A 73 -2.05 14.85 -12.77
CA ARG A 73 -1.29 15.77 -11.90
C ARG A 73 0.21 15.60 -12.12
N ARG A 74 0.99 16.54 -11.57
CA ARG A 74 2.45 16.45 -11.55
C ARG A 74 2.90 15.14 -10.89
N THR A 75 3.70 14.36 -11.62
CA THR A 75 4.47 13.25 -11.05
C THR A 75 5.38 13.76 -9.95
N ARG A 76 5.22 13.22 -8.74
CA ARG A 76 6.08 13.53 -7.60
C ARG A 76 6.97 12.36 -7.22
N ALA A 77 6.55 11.13 -7.49
CA ALA A 77 7.34 9.93 -7.27
C ALA A 77 7.24 8.97 -8.45
N VAL A 78 8.27 8.15 -8.60
CA VAL A 78 8.37 7.03 -9.53
C VAL A 78 8.65 5.79 -8.71
N ILE A 79 7.81 4.78 -8.85
CA ILE A 79 7.93 3.51 -8.14
C ILE A 79 8.39 2.46 -9.15
N ILE A 80 9.46 1.74 -8.81
CA ILE A 80 10.02 0.66 -9.61
C ILE A 80 9.67 -0.65 -8.93
N THR A 81 9.11 -1.59 -9.70
CA THR A 81 8.72 -2.91 -9.22
C THR A 81 9.69 -3.99 -9.72
N ASP A 82 9.61 -5.16 -9.12
CA ASP A 82 10.37 -6.36 -9.51
C ASP A 82 9.95 -7.01 -10.84
N ALA A 83 8.80 -6.61 -11.40
CA ALA A 83 8.28 -7.09 -12.68
C ALA A 83 8.47 -6.06 -13.81
N ASP A 84 9.47 -5.20 -13.70
CA ASP A 84 9.78 -4.10 -14.65
C ASP A 84 8.67 -3.03 -14.80
N TYR A 85 7.54 -3.13 -14.10
CA TYR A 85 6.54 -2.07 -14.11
C TYR A 85 7.10 -0.83 -13.42
N VAL A 86 6.87 0.32 -14.05
CA VAL A 86 7.18 1.65 -13.53
C VAL A 86 5.86 2.36 -13.25
N ILE A 87 5.66 2.82 -12.02
CA ILE A 87 4.40 3.44 -11.60
C ILE A 87 4.66 4.91 -11.26
N LEU A 88 3.93 5.80 -11.91
CA LEU A 88 3.99 7.24 -11.63
C LEU A 88 2.99 7.59 -10.53
N SER A 89 3.45 8.28 -9.48
CA SER A 89 2.60 8.72 -8.39
C SER A 89 2.63 10.24 -8.24
N SER A 90 1.47 10.80 -7.89
CA SER A 90 1.32 12.22 -7.54
C SER A 90 1.65 12.51 -6.08
N VAL A 91 1.89 11.48 -5.26
CA VAL A 91 2.28 11.59 -3.85
C VAL A 91 3.79 11.69 -3.77
N GLN A 92 4.28 12.48 -2.80
CA GLN A 92 5.71 12.66 -2.58
C GLN A 92 6.37 11.34 -2.15
N PRO A 93 7.60 11.04 -2.63
CA PRO A 93 8.34 9.83 -2.29
C PRO A 93 8.40 9.57 -0.78
N GLU A 94 8.59 10.63 0.01
CA GLU A 94 8.71 10.58 1.47
C GLU A 94 7.42 10.07 2.11
N THR A 95 6.26 10.54 1.64
CA THR A 95 4.95 10.08 2.13
C THR A 95 4.69 8.62 1.79
N VAL A 96 5.18 8.14 0.64
CA VAL A 96 5.06 6.73 0.26
C VAL A 96 6.01 5.87 1.09
N ALA A 97 7.24 6.35 1.33
CA ALA A 97 8.24 5.65 2.13
C ALA A 97 7.82 5.49 3.60
N HIS A 98 7.25 6.53 4.23
CA HIS A 98 6.75 6.45 5.60
C HIS A 98 5.73 5.32 5.81
N ARG A 99 4.84 5.09 4.84
CA ARG A 99 3.84 4.02 4.86
C ARG A 99 4.43 2.61 4.74
N ILE A 100 5.66 2.50 4.22
CA ILE A 100 6.36 1.23 4.10
C ILE A 100 7.16 0.95 5.37
N ILE A 101 7.79 1.98 5.94
CA ILE A 101 8.78 1.87 7.03
C ILE A 101 8.12 1.83 8.42
N GLU A 102 6.85 2.21 8.58
CA GLU A 102 6.15 2.01 9.86
C GLU A 102 6.22 0.52 10.24
N PRO A 103 6.84 0.18 11.40
CA PRO A 103 6.86 -1.18 11.92
C PRO A 103 5.41 -1.64 12.06
N GLU A 104 5.16 -2.91 11.77
CA GLU A 104 3.93 -3.54 12.23
C GLU A 104 3.94 -3.38 13.76
N GLU A 105 3.13 -2.46 14.31
CA GLU A 105 2.75 -2.58 15.71
C GLU A 105 2.07 -3.95 15.79
N GLU A 106 2.78 -4.92 16.37
CA GLU A 106 2.17 -6.16 16.82
C GLU A 106 1.08 -5.71 17.80
N PHE A 107 -0.15 -5.64 17.32
CA PHE A 107 -1.30 -5.56 18.19
C PHE A 107 -1.27 -6.87 18.97
N GLU A 108 -0.78 -6.80 20.21
CA GLU A 108 -1.01 -7.87 21.18
C GLU A 108 -2.51 -8.17 21.12
N GLU A 109 -2.84 -9.43 20.86
CA GLU A 109 -4.20 -9.91 21.02
C GLU A 109 -4.51 -9.73 22.51
N GLU A 110 -5.08 -8.59 22.90
CA GLU A 110 -5.71 -8.48 24.21
C GLU A 110 -6.81 -9.53 24.20
N ASP A 111 -6.58 -10.62 24.94
CA ASP A 111 -7.57 -11.61 25.29
C ASP A 111 -8.74 -10.86 25.94
N ILE A 112 -9.74 -10.51 25.14
CA ILE A 112 -11.01 -10.03 25.67
C ILE A 112 -11.65 -11.25 26.32
N GLU A 113 -11.44 -11.40 27.63
CA GLU A 113 -12.22 -12.31 28.47
C GLU A 113 -13.68 -11.91 28.30
N VAL A 114 -14.40 -12.71 27.50
CA VAL A 114 -15.84 -12.62 27.41
C VAL A 114 -16.36 -13.19 28.73
N GLU A 115 -16.62 -12.32 29.71
CA GLU A 115 -17.39 -12.72 30.88
C GLU A 115 -18.78 -13.14 30.37
N ASP A 116 -19.04 -14.44 30.40
CA ASP A 116 -20.35 -15.01 30.13
C ASP A 116 -21.33 -14.48 31.20
N GLU A 117 -22.00 -13.36 30.93
CA GLU A 117 -23.19 -12.92 31.67
C GLU A 117 -24.41 -13.78 31.31
N ASP A 118 -24.31 -15.10 31.47
CA ASP A 118 -25.45 -16.02 31.47
C ASP A 118 -25.52 -16.74 32.81
N ASP A 119 -25.67 -15.98 33.90
CA ASP A 119 -26.16 -16.52 35.17
C ASP A 119 -26.85 -15.43 36.03
N LYS A 120 -28.00 -14.94 35.55
CA LYS A 120 -29.04 -14.39 36.43
C LYS A 120 -30.39 -15.03 36.12
N LYS A 121 -30.57 -16.19 36.74
CA LYS A 121 -31.77 -16.76 37.37
C LYS A 121 -33.11 -16.09 37.09
#